data_AF-A0A7S1ZMG1-F1
#
_entry.id   AF-A0A7S1ZMG1-F1
#
_cell.length_a   1.000
_cell.length_b   1.000
_cell.length_c   1.000
_cell.angle_alpha   90.00
_cell.angle_beta   90.00
_cell.angle_gamma   90.00
#
_symmetry.space_group_name_H-M   'P 1'
#
loop_
_entity.id
_entity.type
_entity.pdbx_description
1 polymer ?
#
loop_
_entity_poly.entity_id
_entity_poly.type
_entity_poly.pdbx_seq_one_letter_code
_entity_poly.pdbx_strand_id
1 'polypeptide(L)'
;DLGRTYRKSNDDDEEDGDWDESDSDSDSGGSNAEDGDDDLDLDPVLEHYNLRHRGCVNRVRVMPQNPSVIASWSDAGVVNVYDARGVLDVLDRTSGGGGGGGGGARRREGR
;
A
#
# COMPACT_ATOMS: atom_id res chain seq x y z
N ASP A 1 6.17 -50.17 15.92
CA ASP A 1 5.27 -49.08 15.53
C ASP A 1 5.59 -48.71 14.09
N LEU A 2 4.66 -48.97 13.17
CA LEU A 2 4.88 -48.96 11.72
C LEU A 2 4.28 -47.68 11.12
N GLY A 3 5.12 -46.68 10.83
CA GLY A 3 4.74 -45.49 10.06
C GLY A 3 5.54 -45.40 8.77
N ARG A 4 5.04 -46.03 7.70
CA ARG A 4 5.66 -46.08 6.36
C ARG A 4 5.78 -44.68 5.76
N THR A 5 6.96 -44.41 5.19
CA THR A 5 7.26 -43.25 4.34
C THR A 5 6.44 -43.31 3.05
N TYR A 6 5.74 -42.23 2.71
CA TYR A 6 5.14 -42.04 1.39
C TYR A 6 6.25 -41.72 0.38
N ARG A 7 6.65 -42.71 -0.42
CA ARG A 7 7.28 -42.48 -1.73
C ARG A 7 6.15 -42.45 -2.74
N LYS A 8 5.90 -41.29 -3.35
CA LYS A 8 5.11 -41.21 -4.59
C LYS A 8 6.00 -41.72 -5.72
N SER A 9 5.63 -42.85 -6.31
CA SER A 9 6.03 -43.19 -7.67
C SER A 9 5.31 -42.24 -8.62
N ASN A 10 6.08 -41.62 -9.52
CA ASN A 10 5.53 -40.94 -10.69
C ASN A 10 5.25 -42.05 -11.71
N ASP A 11 3.97 -42.38 -11.89
CA ASP A 11 3.49 -43.03 -13.11
C ASP A 11 2.81 -41.91 -13.92
N ASP A 12 3.39 -41.63 -15.07
CA ASP A 12 2.96 -40.64 -16.05
C ASP A 12 1.69 -41.14 -16.76
N ASP A 13 0.53 -40.58 -16.42
CA ASP A 13 -0.68 -40.59 -17.25
C ASP A 13 -1.05 -39.12 -17.48
N GLU A 14 -0.53 -38.55 -18.57
CA GLU A 14 -0.87 -37.21 -19.06
C GLU A 14 -2.29 -37.25 -19.65
N GLU A 15 -3.30 -36.87 -18.86
CA GLU A 15 -4.61 -36.45 -19.39
C GLU A 15 -4.52 -34.97 -19.79
N ASP A 16 -4.46 -34.74 -21.10
CA ASP A 16 -4.48 -33.47 -21.79
C ASP A 16 -5.88 -32.84 -21.73
N GLY A 17 -6.12 -32.07 -20.67
CA GLY A 17 -7.31 -31.21 -20.58
C GLY A 17 -7.23 -30.04 -21.58
N ASP A 18 -7.92 -30.17 -22.71
CA ASP A 18 -8.22 -29.10 -23.67
C ASP A 18 -9.14 -28.07 -23.01
N TRP A 19 -8.56 -27.00 -22.46
CA TRP A 19 -9.29 -25.85 -21.91
C TRP A 19 -9.63 -24.91 -23.07
N ASP A 20 -10.83 -25.07 -23.64
CA ASP A 20 -11.44 -24.15 -24.61
C ASP A 20 -11.57 -22.74 -23.99
N GLU A 21 -10.64 -21.86 -24.37
CA GLU A 21 -10.57 -20.47 -23.93
C GLU A 21 -11.52 -19.62 -24.80
N SER A 22 -12.81 -19.69 -24.48
CA SER A 22 -13.84 -18.85 -25.10
C SER A 22 -13.95 -17.51 -24.36
N ASP A 23 -13.00 -16.61 -24.65
CA ASP A 23 -13.01 -15.24 -24.13
C ASP A 23 -13.79 -14.34 -25.09
N SER A 24 -15.11 -14.29 -24.91
CA SER A 24 -16.02 -13.42 -25.67
C SER A 24 -16.42 -12.21 -24.82
N ASP A 25 -15.46 -11.31 -24.56
CA ASP A 25 -15.76 -10.00 -23.98
C ASP A 25 -16.28 -9.03 -25.06
N SER A 26 -17.60 -9.06 -25.25
CA SER A 26 -18.32 -8.05 -26.03
C SER A 26 -18.69 -6.86 -25.14
N ASP A 27 -17.74 -5.97 -24.86
CA ASP A 27 -18.02 -4.71 -24.15
C ASP A 27 -18.35 -3.59 -25.14
N SER A 28 -19.63 -3.53 -25.55
CA SER A 28 -20.18 -2.39 -26.28
C SER A 28 -20.79 -1.39 -25.29
N GLY A 29 -19.92 -0.78 -24.47
CA GLY A 29 -20.26 0.32 -23.58
C GLY A 29 -20.29 1.66 -24.33
N GLY A 30 -21.49 2.25 -24.44
CA GLY A 30 -21.80 3.38 -25.29
C GLY A 30 -20.98 4.65 -25.01
N SER A 31 -20.61 5.31 -26.10
CA SER A 31 -20.19 6.71 -26.10
C SER A 31 -21.34 7.61 -25.63
N ASN A 32 -21.06 8.45 -24.62
CA ASN A 32 -21.34 9.90 -24.57
C ASN A 32 -21.95 10.36 -23.23
N ALA A 33 -21.13 11.00 -22.40
CA ALA A 33 -21.51 12.14 -21.57
C ALA A 33 -20.23 12.85 -21.12
N GLU A 34 -19.93 13.98 -21.74
CA GLU A 34 -19.08 15.00 -21.12
C GLU A 34 -19.82 15.51 -19.87
N ASP A 35 -19.44 15.01 -18.70
CA ASP A 35 -19.74 15.65 -17.43
C ASP A 35 -18.40 15.99 -16.79
N GLY A 36 -18.18 17.26 -16.54
CA GLY A 36 -16.89 17.80 -16.10
C GLY A 36 -16.63 17.45 -14.64
N ASP A 37 -16.07 16.27 -14.40
CA ASP A 37 -15.46 15.89 -13.14
C ASP A 37 -13.92 16.01 -13.26
N ASP A 38 -13.41 17.24 -13.20
CA ASP A 38 -11.98 17.58 -13.16
C ASP A 38 -11.28 17.15 -11.84
N ASP A 39 -11.90 16.22 -11.10
CA ASP A 39 -11.49 15.73 -9.79
C ASP A 39 -10.87 14.30 -9.85
N LEU A 40 -10.78 13.68 -11.03
CA LEU A 40 -10.52 12.23 -11.13
C LEU A 40 -9.11 11.78 -11.58
N ASP A 41 -8.16 12.68 -11.85
CA ASP A 41 -6.82 12.29 -12.37
C ASP A 41 -5.64 12.78 -11.50
N LEU A 42 -5.82 12.99 -10.19
CA LEU A 42 -4.70 13.31 -9.30
C LEU A 42 -3.95 12.03 -8.88
N ASP A 43 -2.71 11.88 -9.37
CA ASP A 43 -1.80 10.81 -8.96
C ASP A 43 -1.60 10.81 -7.43
N PRO A 44 -1.62 9.65 -6.76
CA PRO A 44 -1.38 9.57 -5.33
C PRO A 44 0.06 10.00 -5.02
N VAL A 45 0.20 11.00 -4.14
CA VAL A 45 1.51 11.47 -3.68
C VAL A 45 2.02 10.56 -2.56
N LEU A 46 3.16 9.91 -2.79
CA LEU A 46 3.83 9.09 -1.78
C LEU A 46 4.83 9.92 -0.97
N GLU A 47 4.52 10.14 0.30
CA GLU A 47 5.43 10.71 1.29
C GLU A 47 6.06 9.61 2.15
N HIS A 48 7.34 9.73 2.48
CA HIS A 48 8.04 8.73 3.29
C HIS A 48 9.04 9.37 4.25
N TYR A 49 9.33 8.65 5.33
CA TYR A 49 10.37 9.01 6.29
C TYR A 49 11.26 7.80 6.59
N ASN A 50 12.57 8.02 6.62
CA ASN A 50 13.55 6.96 6.80
C ASN A 50 14.02 6.85 8.26
N LEU A 51 13.72 5.71 8.90
CA LEU A 51 14.23 5.36 10.22
C LEU A 51 15.49 4.52 10.10
N ARG A 52 16.55 4.89 10.81
CA ARG A 52 17.79 4.09 10.81
C ARG A 52 17.55 2.75 11.51
N HIS A 53 17.79 1.67 10.78
CA HIS A 53 17.72 0.30 11.28
C HIS A 53 19.04 -0.42 11.00
N ARG A 54 19.45 -1.32 11.92
CA ARG A 54 20.67 -2.12 11.76
C ARG A 54 20.31 -3.50 11.22
N GLY A 55 20.86 -3.85 10.07
CA GLY A 55 20.60 -5.11 9.38
C GLY A 55 19.33 -5.05 8.51
N CYS A 56 18.89 -6.22 8.04
CA CYS A 56 17.68 -6.36 7.25
C CYS A 56 16.45 -6.44 8.15
N VAL A 57 15.37 -5.74 7.78
CA VAL A 57 14.08 -5.80 8.48
C VAL A 57 13.30 -7.00 7.97
N ASN A 58 12.97 -7.93 8.88
CA ASN A 58 12.19 -9.13 8.54
C ASN A 58 10.73 -9.00 8.99
N ARG A 59 10.45 -8.18 10.01
CA ARG A 59 9.11 -7.98 10.57
C ARG A 59 8.97 -6.59 11.14
N VAL A 60 7.84 -5.94 10.85
CA VAL A 60 7.42 -4.69 11.48
C VAL A 60 6.07 -4.90 12.15
N ARG A 61 5.89 -4.33 13.34
CA ARG A 61 4.63 -4.33 14.08
C ARG A 61 4.38 -2.96 14.67
N VAL A 62 3.11 -2.59 14.75
CA VAL A 62 2.64 -1.37 15.39
C VAL A 62 1.87 -1.73 16.65
N MET A 63 1.99 -0.93 17.70
CA MET A 63 1.21 -1.14 18.91
C MET A 63 -0.25 -0.72 18.66
N PRO A 64 -1.24 -1.61 18.85
CA PRO A 64 -2.63 -1.29 18.51
C PRO A 64 -3.23 -0.22 19.44
N GLN A 65 -2.79 -0.15 20.70
CA GLN A 65 -3.25 0.89 21.63
C GLN A 65 -2.56 2.24 21.39
N ASN A 66 -1.39 2.25 20.75
CA ASN A 66 -0.63 3.47 20.50
C ASN A 66 0.15 3.37 19.17
N PRO A 67 -0.46 3.76 18.04
CA PRO A 67 0.13 3.59 16.72
C PRO A 67 1.46 4.31 16.50
N SER A 68 1.80 5.26 17.38
CA SER A 68 3.07 5.96 17.33
C SER A 68 4.27 5.10 17.75
N VAL A 69 4.05 3.94 18.36
CA VAL A 69 5.12 3.02 18.74
C VAL A 69 5.23 1.91 17.72
N ILE A 70 6.41 1.81 17.10
CA ILE A 70 6.71 0.84 16.03
C ILE A 70 7.85 -0.06 16.48
N ALA A 71 7.72 -1.36 16.28
CA ALA A 71 8.76 -2.34 16.54
C ALA A 71 9.19 -3.02 15.24
N SER A 72 10.49 -3.19 15.07
CA SER A 72 11.09 -3.91 13.93
C SER A 72 11.99 -5.02 14.44
N TRP A 73 11.94 -6.18 13.78
CA TRP A 73 12.85 -7.30 14.04
C TRP A 73 13.86 -7.40 12.91
N SER A 74 15.14 -7.46 13.29
CA SER A 74 16.27 -7.56 12.36
C SER A 74 16.76 -9.01 12.22
N ASP A 75 17.42 -9.31 11.10
CA ASP A 75 18.18 -10.55 10.90
C ASP A 75 19.32 -10.74 11.93
N ALA A 76 19.76 -9.65 12.57
CA ALA A 76 20.72 -9.69 13.68
C ALA A 76 20.14 -10.27 14.98
N GLY A 77 18.87 -10.70 15.00
CA GLY A 77 18.20 -11.25 16.18
C GLY A 77 17.79 -10.19 17.21
N VAL A 78 17.95 -8.90 16.89
CA VAL A 78 17.62 -7.78 17.77
C VAL A 78 16.30 -7.13 17.34
N VAL A 79 15.47 -6.76 18.31
CA VAL A 79 14.24 -5.99 18.12
C VAL A 79 14.51 -4.52 18.46
N ASN A 80 14.25 -3.62 17.52
CA ASN A 80 14.33 -2.18 17.73
C ASN A 80 12.92 -1.59 17.88
N VAL A 81 12.72 -0.78 18.91
CA VAL A 81 11.46 -0.05 19.17
C VAL A 81 11.70 1.43 18.92
N TYR A 82 10.82 2.05 18.14
CA TYR A 82 10.88 3.44 17.73
C TYR A 82 9.66 4.20 18.23
N ASP A 83 9.89 5.45 18.65
CA ASP A 83 8.85 6.45 18.82
C ASP A 83 8.72 7.24 17.51
N ALA A 84 7.63 7.04 16.80
CA ALA A 84 7.31 7.67 15.54
C ALA A 84 6.40 8.90 15.67
N ARG A 85 6.08 9.36 16.89
CA ARG A 85 5.17 10.52 17.09
C ARG A 85 5.57 11.74 16.28
N GLY A 86 6.84 12.13 16.36
CA GLY A 86 7.35 13.29 15.62
C GLY A 86 7.35 13.08 14.11
N VAL A 87 7.52 11.84 13.65
CA VAL A 87 7.48 11.50 12.21
C VAL A 87 6.05 11.60 11.68
N LEU A 88 5.08 11.05 12.42
CA LEU A 88 3.67 11.10 12.06
C LEU A 88 3.16 12.55 12.02
N ASP A 89 3.52 13.38 13.00
CA ASP A 89 3.16 14.81 13.00
C ASP A 89 3.73 15.58 11.80
N VAL A 90 4.91 15.22 11.30
CA VAL A 90 5.47 15.81 10.08
C VAL A 90 4.68 15.36 8.85
N LEU A 91 4.40 14.05 8.73
CA LEU A 91 3.66 13.48 7.60
C LEU A 91 2.21 13.97 7.54
N ASP A 92 1.55 14.15 8.69
CA ASP A 92 0.20 14.69 8.78
C ASP A 92 0.13 16.15 8.28
N ARG A 93 1.20 16.92 8.47
CA ARG A 93 1.28 18.31 7.99
C ARG A 93 1.52 18.40 6.48
N THR A 94 2.26 17.46 5.92
CA THR A 94 2.61 17.45 4.49
C THR A 94 1.49 16.84 3.65
N SER A 95 0.84 15.78 4.14
CA SER A 95 -0.32 15.14 3.50
C SER A 95 -1.54 16.06 3.33
N GLY A 96 -1.74 17.04 4.21
CA GLY A 96 -2.84 18.01 4.12
C GLY A 96 -2.59 19.22 3.20
N GLY A 97 -1.41 19.35 2.59
CA GLY A 97 -0.98 20.53 1.85
C GLY A 97 -1.25 20.52 0.33
N GLY A 98 -1.75 19.40 -0.22
CA GLY A 98 -1.85 19.17 -1.67
C GLY A 98 -3.05 19.78 -2.40
N GLY A 99 -3.99 20.46 -1.71
CA GLY A 99 -5.21 20.99 -2.34
C GLY A 99 -5.73 22.25 -1.66
N GLY A 100 -5.36 23.42 -2.19
CA GLY A 100 -5.78 24.70 -1.61
C GLY A 100 -5.36 25.92 -2.42
N GLY A 101 -5.45 25.84 -3.75
CA GLY A 101 -5.36 26.99 -4.64
C GLY A 101 -6.57 27.90 -4.47
N GLY A 102 -6.57 28.72 -3.41
CA GLY A 102 -7.64 29.65 -3.08
C GLY A 102 -7.09 30.89 -2.42
N GLY A 103 -6.30 31.66 -3.17
CA GLY A 103 -5.79 32.97 -2.77
C GLY A 103 -6.95 33.96 -2.56
N GLY A 104 -7.57 33.90 -1.38
CA GLY A 104 -8.50 34.91 -0.90
C GLY A 104 -7.76 36.22 -0.68
N ALA A 105 -7.76 37.06 -1.71
CA ALA A 105 -7.35 38.45 -1.66
C ALA A 105 -8.11 39.15 -0.51
N ARG A 106 -7.42 39.37 0.60
CA ARG A 106 -7.92 40.22 1.68
C ARG A 106 -7.81 41.66 1.19
N ARG A 107 -8.83 42.11 0.45
CA ARG A 107 -9.04 43.54 0.16
C ARG A 107 -9.12 44.27 1.50
N ARG A 108 -8.04 44.95 1.85
CA ARG A 108 -8.02 45.95 2.91
C ARG A 108 -8.71 47.20 2.36
N GLU A 109 -10.02 47.28 2.51
CA GLU A 109 -10.73 48.55 2.40
C GLU A 109 -10.58 49.31 3.72
N GLY A 110 -10.16 50.57 3.61
CA GLY A 110 -9.81 51.41 4.74
C GLY A 110 -10.99 52.14 5.36
N ARG A 111 -10.82 52.58 6.60
CA ARG A 111 -10.68 53.99 6.98
C ARG A 111 -10.18 54.08 8.42
#